data_AF-A0A961DN13-F1
#
_entry.id   AF-A0A961DN13-F1
#
_cell.length_a   1.000
_cell.length_b   1.000
_cell.length_c   1.000
_cell.angle_alpha   90.00
_cell.angle_beta   90.00
_cell.angle_gamma   90.00
#
_symmetry.space_group_name_H-M   'P 1'
#
loop_
_entity.id
_entity.type
_entity.pdbx_description
1 polymer ?
#
loop_
_entity_poly.entity_id
_entity_poly.type
_entity_poly.pdbx_seq_one_letter_code
_entity_poly.pdbx_strand_id
1 'polypeptide(L)'
;MRDSSHWNDGEHSSELVSRALSGLKSEYRDWPGIRTSWGVIEHLIVGPTGVWLVASASNDPPVSVRDGRLVRGDFDAQCLIESVERQAAIAAAYVGLPVRPILAIPGLVVGDGQMTVCQVRLAPATKVVEYITTAPVEMPPERLFETRYRIDIWQGESNSLTMPHTAARVDVSATPKRDRSRRATVNRMVEMALFIAIVGTVIWVSTDRNRRDQVASWATDPVGVVLGEPTDETTEIDGFPLADLGPVGGTFMCDEGAGTYRLQFSVTDAEAGRTHLAIRIDGLDRYLGEFGTLDPVEALSGIAPGAPITLAVEWRPDSKSTNQHLERSFRAPDDPCPSE
;
A
#
# COMPACT_ATOMS: atom_id res chain seq x y z
N MET A 1 -23.44 2.15 16.31
CA MET A 1 -23.65 2.07 14.84
C MET A 1 -23.37 3.46 14.31
N ARG A 2 -22.18 3.68 13.74
CA ARG A 2 -21.77 4.97 13.18
C ARG A 2 -22.23 5.02 11.73
N ASP A 3 -22.91 6.09 11.39
CA ASP A 3 -23.42 6.36 10.04
C ASP A 3 -22.27 6.92 9.19
N SER A 4 -21.94 6.23 8.10
CA SER A 4 -20.85 6.57 7.17
C SER A 4 -21.30 7.58 6.09
N SER A 5 -22.38 8.32 6.33
CA SER A 5 -22.97 9.28 5.39
C SER A 5 -22.26 10.65 5.36
N HIS A 6 -21.32 10.91 6.28
CA HIS A 6 -20.54 12.16 6.34
C HIS A 6 -19.33 12.24 5.38
N TRP A 7 -19.13 11.25 4.50
CA TRP A 7 -17.98 11.21 3.58
C TRP A 7 -18.26 11.85 2.20
N ASN A 8 -19.50 12.24 1.89
CA ASN A 8 -19.84 12.92 0.63
C ASN A 8 -19.24 14.33 0.49
N ASP A 9 -18.75 14.94 1.58
CA ASP A 9 -18.05 16.24 1.52
C ASP A 9 -16.62 16.14 0.93
N GLY A 10 -16.11 14.92 0.78
CA GLY A 10 -14.78 14.67 0.21
C GLY A 10 -14.70 15.07 -1.27
N GLU A 11 -15.76 14.82 -2.05
CA GLU A 11 -15.76 15.09 -3.49
C GLU A 11 -15.65 16.59 -3.79
N HIS A 12 -16.37 17.44 -3.05
CA HIS A 12 -16.28 18.89 -3.22
C HIS A 12 -14.91 19.44 -2.82
N SER A 13 -14.33 18.90 -1.74
CA SER A 13 -13.00 19.31 -1.27
C SER A 13 -11.91 18.94 -2.30
N SER A 14 -12.01 17.73 -2.84
CA SER A 14 -11.12 17.24 -3.91
C SER A 14 -11.25 18.06 -5.19
N GLU A 15 -12.46 18.45 -5.58
CA GLU A 15 -12.69 19.31 -6.76
C GLU A 15 -12.02 20.69 -6.61
N LEU A 16 -12.12 21.31 -5.42
CA LEU A 16 -11.48 22.60 -5.15
C LEU A 16 -9.95 22.51 -5.18
N VAL A 17 -9.38 21.42 -4.67
CA VAL A 17 -7.94 21.16 -4.73
C VAL A 17 -7.50 20.92 -6.18
N SER A 18 -8.21 20.06 -6.93
CA SER A 18 -7.96 19.84 -8.36
C SER A 18 -7.97 21.15 -9.15
N ARG A 19 -8.95 22.02 -8.88
CA ARG A 19 -9.04 23.35 -9.50
C ARG A 19 -7.85 24.23 -9.14
N ALA A 20 -7.43 24.23 -7.88
CA ALA A 20 -6.24 24.98 -7.47
C ALA A 20 -4.98 24.46 -8.19
N LEU A 21 -4.80 23.14 -8.25
CA LEU A 21 -3.66 22.48 -8.89
C LEU A 21 -3.58 22.72 -10.41
N SER A 22 -4.70 23.05 -11.08
CA SER A 22 -4.69 23.49 -12.48
C SER A 22 -3.85 24.76 -12.72
N GLY A 23 -3.54 25.52 -11.66
CA GLY A 23 -2.64 26.68 -11.69
C GLY A 23 -1.14 26.35 -11.61
N LEU A 24 -0.77 25.06 -11.53
CA LEU A 24 0.63 24.64 -11.57
C LEU A 24 1.27 25.02 -12.92
N LYS A 25 2.54 25.43 -12.87
CA LYS A 25 3.34 25.68 -14.08
C LYS A 25 3.59 24.36 -14.82
N SER A 26 3.86 24.43 -16.13
CA SER A 26 4.12 23.27 -16.99
C SER A 26 5.35 22.43 -16.58
N GLU A 27 6.25 22.99 -15.78
CA GLU A 27 7.37 22.28 -15.17
C GLU A 27 6.95 21.35 -14.03
N TYR A 28 5.69 21.38 -13.60
CA TYR A 28 5.09 20.44 -12.66
C TYR A 28 4.11 19.54 -13.41
N ARG A 29 3.95 18.31 -12.92
CA ARG A 29 2.93 17.39 -13.41
C ARG A 29 2.20 16.79 -12.22
N ASP A 30 0.89 16.67 -12.35
CA ASP A 30 -0.03 16.08 -11.37
C ASP A 30 -0.51 14.73 -11.88
N TRP A 31 -0.48 13.72 -11.01
CA TRP A 31 -1.07 12.41 -11.20
C TRP A 31 -2.20 12.23 -10.18
N PRO A 32 -3.45 12.52 -10.59
CA PRO A 32 -4.58 12.35 -9.72
C PRO A 32 -5.00 10.88 -9.64
N GLY A 33 -5.42 10.45 -8.45
CA GLY A 33 -6.14 9.20 -8.26
C GLY A 33 -5.31 7.92 -8.42
N ILE A 34 -4.02 7.94 -8.01
CA ILE A 34 -3.20 6.72 -8.01
C ILE A 34 -3.80 5.72 -7.02
N ARG A 35 -4.19 4.55 -7.51
CA ARG A 35 -4.75 3.48 -6.66
C ARG A 35 -3.62 2.69 -5.99
N THR A 36 -3.80 2.42 -4.72
CA THR A 36 -2.93 1.58 -3.90
C THR A 36 -3.78 0.51 -3.22
N SER A 37 -3.16 -0.50 -2.63
CA SER A 37 -3.86 -1.46 -1.77
C SER A 37 -4.55 -0.80 -0.56
N TRP A 38 -4.16 0.44 -0.23
CA TRP A 38 -4.58 1.18 0.96
C TRP A 38 -5.61 2.29 0.70
N GLY A 39 -5.98 2.48 -0.56
CA GLY A 39 -6.86 3.57 -0.98
C GLY A 39 -6.30 4.33 -2.18
N VAL A 40 -6.75 5.56 -2.31
CA VAL A 40 -6.42 6.41 -3.45
C VAL A 40 -5.56 7.56 -2.97
N ILE A 41 -4.38 7.72 -3.56
CA ILE A 41 -3.62 8.96 -3.46
C ILE A 41 -4.32 9.97 -4.35
N GLU A 42 -4.89 11.01 -3.75
CA GLU A 42 -5.71 11.98 -4.47
C GLU A 42 -4.90 12.72 -5.53
N HIS A 43 -3.73 13.26 -5.16
CA HIS A 43 -2.81 13.94 -6.07
C HIS A 43 -1.37 13.66 -5.67
N LEU A 44 -0.56 13.17 -6.62
CA LEU A 44 0.89 13.10 -6.51
C LEU A 44 1.49 14.05 -7.54
N ILE A 45 2.36 14.97 -7.10
CA ILE A 45 2.87 16.06 -7.93
C ILE A 45 4.39 16.00 -7.97
N VAL A 46 4.95 16.08 -9.18
CA VAL A 46 6.40 16.11 -9.40
C VAL A 46 6.79 17.36 -10.17
N GLY A 47 7.70 18.14 -9.59
CA GLY A 47 8.31 19.31 -10.23
C GLY A 47 9.62 19.71 -9.58
N PRO A 48 10.25 20.83 -10.01
CA PRO A 48 11.61 21.21 -9.61
C PRO A 48 11.85 21.28 -8.10
N THR A 49 10.79 21.55 -7.34
CA THR A 49 10.91 21.63 -5.87
C THR A 49 10.98 20.27 -5.22
N GLY A 50 10.57 19.18 -5.86
CA GLY A 50 10.57 17.80 -5.32
C GLY A 50 9.26 17.04 -5.61
N VAL A 51 8.99 16.00 -4.83
CA VAL A 51 7.71 15.23 -4.89
C VAL A 51 6.78 15.67 -3.77
N TRP A 52 5.52 15.87 -4.10
CA TRP A 52 4.48 16.32 -3.18
C TRP A 52 3.27 15.40 -3.25
N LEU A 53 2.70 15.07 -2.10
CA LEU A 53 1.40 14.44 -2.02
C LEU A 53 0.41 15.47 -1.49
N VAL A 54 -0.72 15.64 -2.18
CA VAL A 54 -1.80 16.52 -1.75
C VAL A 54 -3.05 15.69 -1.54
N ALA A 55 -3.48 15.60 -0.29
CA ALA A 55 -4.77 15.04 0.09
C ALA A 55 -5.74 16.18 0.47
N SER A 56 -7.04 15.96 0.32
CA SER A 56 -8.06 16.93 0.70
C SER A 56 -8.88 16.48 1.91
N ALA A 57 -9.38 17.45 2.68
CA ALA A 57 -10.35 17.18 3.73
C ALA A 57 -11.37 18.30 3.84
N SER A 58 -12.61 17.95 4.22
CA SER A 58 -13.67 18.91 4.50
C SER A 58 -13.37 19.70 5.78
N ASN A 59 -13.75 20.98 5.75
CA ASN A 59 -13.66 21.92 6.87
C ASN A 59 -14.99 22.09 7.62
N ASP A 60 -15.94 21.15 7.47
CA ASP A 60 -17.20 21.17 8.21
C ASP A 60 -17.38 19.87 9.03
N PRO A 61 -17.22 19.88 10.37
CA PRO A 61 -16.96 21.04 11.21
C PRO A 61 -15.58 21.69 10.98
N PRO A 62 -15.36 22.95 11.40
CA PRO A 62 -14.09 23.65 11.23
C PRO A 62 -12.90 22.89 11.82
N VAL A 63 -11.83 22.82 11.04
CA VAL A 63 -10.56 22.23 11.45
C VAL A 63 -9.70 23.29 12.14
N SER A 64 -9.08 22.91 13.25
CA SER A 64 -8.09 23.73 13.95
C SER A 64 -6.95 22.86 14.48
N VAL A 65 -5.84 23.47 14.84
CA VAL A 65 -4.73 22.79 15.53
C VAL A 65 -4.79 23.17 17.01
N ARG A 66 -4.84 22.17 17.89
CA ARG A 66 -4.80 22.35 19.35
C ARG A 66 -3.76 21.40 19.93
N ASP A 67 -2.84 21.93 20.73
CA ASP A 67 -1.76 21.15 21.37
C ASP A 67 -0.98 20.25 20.39
N GLY A 68 -0.70 20.78 19.19
CA GLY A 68 0.01 20.05 18.13
C GLY A 68 -0.78 18.93 17.47
N ARG A 69 -2.11 18.87 17.65
CA ARG A 69 -3.00 17.89 17.05
C ARG A 69 -4.04 18.53 16.16
N LEU A 70 -4.44 17.81 15.13
CA LEU A 70 -5.55 18.20 14.27
C LEU A 70 -6.87 17.90 14.99
N VAL A 71 -7.71 18.91 15.18
CA VAL A 71 -9.07 18.73 15.70
C VAL A 71 -10.08 19.27 14.71
N ARG A 72 -11.21 18.58 14.56
CA ARG A 72 -12.34 18.96 13.70
C ARG A 72 -13.57 19.15 14.57
N GLY A 73 -13.94 20.40 14.86
CA GLY A 73 -14.89 20.73 15.93
C GLY A 73 -14.39 20.26 17.29
N ASP A 74 -15.06 19.28 17.87
CA ASP A 74 -14.69 18.64 19.15
C ASP A 74 -14.05 17.24 18.97
N PHE A 75 -13.82 16.82 17.73
CA PHE A 75 -13.27 15.51 17.42
C PHE A 75 -11.77 15.57 17.16
N ASP A 76 -11.05 14.61 17.72
CA ASP A 76 -9.66 14.34 17.35
C ASP A 76 -9.63 13.81 15.90
N ALA A 77 -8.94 14.54 15.03
CA ALA A 77 -8.81 14.25 13.61
C ALA A 77 -7.40 13.74 13.25
N GLN A 78 -6.63 13.26 14.25
CA GLN A 78 -5.28 12.73 14.05
C GLN A 78 -5.24 11.58 13.04
N CYS A 79 -6.29 10.78 12.92
CA CYS A 79 -6.37 9.72 11.91
C CYS A 79 -6.25 10.23 10.47
N LEU A 80 -6.62 11.50 10.19
CA LEU A 80 -6.41 12.12 8.88
C LEU A 80 -4.92 12.37 8.63
N ILE A 81 -4.19 12.86 9.64
CA ILE A 81 -2.75 13.07 9.56
C ILE A 81 -2.04 11.73 9.30
N GLU A 82 -2.36 10.71 10.10
CA GLU A 82 -1.78 9.37 9.97
C GLU A 82 -2.05 8.74 8.60
N SER A 83 -3.26 8.97 8.04
CA SER A 83 -3.60 8.50 6.71
C SER A 83 -2.76 9.17 5.62
N VAL A 84 -2.58 10.48 5.70
CA VAL A 84 -1.77 11.25 4.74
C VAL A 84 -0.28 10.89 4.85
N GLU A 85 0.25 10.73 6.06
CA GLU A 85 1.64 10.29 6.28
C GLU A 85 1.86 8.90 5.67
N ARG A 86 0.92 7.97 5.89
CA ARG A 86 1.00 6.63 5.31
C ARG A 86 0.99 6.65 3.78
N GLN A 87 0.10 7.43 3.17
CA GLN A 87 0.07 7.58 1.72
C GLN A 87 1.38 8.18 1.18
N ALA A 88 1.94 9.18 1.87
CA ALA A 88 3.21 9.79 1.48
C ALA A 88 4.38 8.80 1.60
N ALA A 89 4.37 7.96 2.63
CA ALA A 89 5.38 6.91 2.82
C ALA A 89 5.30 5.83 1.73
N ILE A 90 4.09 5.41 1.34
CA ILE A 90 3.88 4.49 0.20
C ILE A 90 4.40 5.11 -1.10
N ALA A 91 4.02 6.36 -1.38
CA ALA A 91 4.50 7.07 -2.55
C ALA A 91 6.02 7.20 -2.55
N ALA A 92 6.63 7.52 -1.40
CA ALA A 92 8.07 7.67 -1.25
C ALA A 92 8.82 6.35 -1.51
N ALA A 93 8.29 5.23 -1.00
CA ALA A 93 8.84 3.90 -1.26
C ALA A 93 8.79 3.57 -2.75
N TYR A 94 7.70 3.90 -3.45
CA TYR A 94 7.56 3.64 -4.88
C TYR A 94 8.49 4.52 -5.72
N VAL A 95 8.50 5.83 -5.46
CA VAL A 95 9.27 6.79 -6.26
C VAL A 95 10.76 6.83 -5.92
N GLY A 96 11.17 6.25 -4.79
CA GLY A 96 12.54 6.28 -4.29
C GLY A 96 13.00 7.66 -3.79
N LEU A 97 12.06 8.57 -3.49
CA LEU A 97 12.32 9.95 -3.05
C LEU A 97 11.46 10.32 -1.85
N PRO A 98 11.94 11.23 -0.98
CA PRO A 98 11.08 11.85 0.03
C PRO A 98 9.87 12.53 -0.63
N VAL A 99 8.67 12.18 -0.17
CA VAL A 99 7.41 12.79 -0.58
C VAL A 99 6.94 13.71 0.54
N ARG A 100 6.68 14.99 0.22
CA ARG A 100 6.21 15.98 1.20
C ARG A 100 4.68 16.00 1.25
N PRO A 101 4.06 15.59 2.36
CA PRO A 101 2.61 15.57 2.47
C PRO A 101 2.00 16.95 2.75
N ILE A 102 0.92 17.26 2.05
CA ILE A 102 0.05 18.41 2.28
C ILE A 102 -1.38 17.89 2.48
N LEU A 103 -2.00 18.29 3.60
CA LEU A 103 -3.44 18.19 3.80
C LEU A 103 -4.08 19.53 3.47
N ALA A 104 -4.75 19.59 2.32
CA ALA A 104 -5.40 20.77 1.77
C ALA A 104 -6.87 20.84 2.23
N ILE A 105 -7.22 21.93 2.91
CA ILE A 105 -8.53 22.07 3.56
C ILE A 105 -9.21 23.35 3.04
N PRO A 106 -10.37 23.28 2.36
CA PRO A 106 -11.09 24.45 1.90
C PRO A 106 -11.51 25.36 3.06
N GLY A 107 -11.25 26.67 2.95
CA GLY A 107 -11.64 27.64 3.99
C GLY A 107 -10.86 27.52 5.30
N LEU A 108 -9.77 26.73 5.34
CA LEU A 108 -8.87 26.71 6.48
C LEU A 108 -8.27 28.10 6.69
N VAL A 109 -8.38 28.62 7.91
CA VAL A 109 -7.73 29.85 8.33
C VAL A 109 -6.48 29.45 9.10
N VAL A 110 -5.33 29.60 8.46
CA VAL A 110 -4.03 29.34 9.09
C VAL A 110 -3.52 30.66 9.66
N GLY A 111 -3.34 30.73 10.98
CA GLY A 111 -2.69 31.87 11.64
C GLY A 111 -1.17 31.88 11.41
N ASP A 112 -0.47 32.87 11.95
CA ASP A 112 0.93 33.21 11.65
C ASP A 112 2.02 32.22 12.14
N GLY A 113 1.75 30.93 12.38
CA GLY A 113 2.86 30.10 12.88
C GLY A 113 2.76 28.59 12.97
N GLN A 114 1.59 27.94 12.86
CA GLN A 114 1.54 26.47 12.85
C GLN A 114 0.78 25.97 11.63
N MET A 115 1.58 25.62 10.62
CA MET A 115 1.12 25.05 9.35
C MET A 115 1.49 23.57 9.24
N THR A 116 1.90 22.93 10.34
CA THR A 116 2.40 21.55 10.30
C THR A 116 1.97 20.81 11.56
N VAL A 117 1.39 19.64 11.35
CA VAL A 117 1.09 18.65 12.40
C VAL A 117 1.88 17.40 12.03
N CYS A 118 2.77 16.96 12.92
CA CYS A 118 3.77 15.93 12.60
C CYS A 118 4.61 16.32 11.36
N GLN A 119 4.60 15.51 10.31
CA GLN A 119 5.29 15.82 9.03
C GLN A 119 4.34 16.40 7.98
N VAL A 120 3.03 16.51 8.27
CA VAL A 120 2.00 16.95 7.32
C VAL A 120 1.80 18.44 7.38
N ARG A 121 1.98 19.10 6.24
CA ARG A 121 1.66 20.52 6.11
C ARG A 121 0.15 20.70 5.95
N LEU A 122 -0.45 21.51 6.80
CA LEU A 122 -1.83 21.97 6.65
C LEU A 122 -1.84 23.22 5.76
N ALA A 123 -2.68 23.23 4.73
CA ALA A 123 -2.79 24.35 3.80
C ALA A 123 -4.24 24.68 3.48
N PRO A 124 -4.61 25.97 3.35
CA PRO A 124 -5.83 26.33 2.64
C PRO A 124 -5.76 25.78 1.22
N ALA A 125 -6.84 25.17 0.72
CA ALA A 125 -6.87 24.60 -0.64
C ALA A 125 -6.43 25.62 -1.72
N THR A 126 -6.77 26.90 -1.55
CA THR A 126 -6.40 28.00 -2.45
C THR A 126 -4.93 28.37 -2.44
N LYS A 127 -4.14 27.86 -1.48
CA LYS A 127 -2.71 28.17 -1.29
C LYS A 127 -1.78 27.01 -1.62
N VAL A 128 -2.30 25.84 -1.98
CA VAL A 128 -1.50 24.64 -2.27
C VAL A 128 -0.44 24.89 -3.34
N VAL A 129 -0.80 25.52 -4.46
CA VAL A 129 0.15 25.84 -5.55
C VAL A 129 1.26 26.75 -5.08
N GLU A 130 0.94 27.76 -4.26
CA GLU A 130 1.95 28.67 -3.70
C GLU A 130 2.95 27.89 -2.85
N TYR A 131 2.50 26.98 -1.99
CA TYR A 131 3.39 26.14 -1.17
C TYR A 131 4.31 25.24 -1.99
N ILE A 132 3.78 24.63 -3.06
CA ILE A 132 4.55 23.73 -3.92
C ILE A 132 5.61 24.50 -4.70
N THR A 133 5.26 25.68 -5.22
CA THR A 133 6.08 26.44 -6.17
C THR A 133 7.07 27.42 -5.53
N THR A 134 6.86 27.78 -4.26
CA THR A 134 7.77 28.67 -3.51
C THR A 134 8.80 27.91 -2.66
N ALA A 135 8.68 26.59 -2.56
CA ALA A 135 9.67 25.76 -1.92
C ALA A 135 11.03 25.82 -2.66
N PRO A 136 12.15 25.52 -1.99
CA PRO A 136 13.45 25.43 -2.64
C PRO A 136 13.45 24.43 -3.81
N VAL A 137 14.20 24.75 -4.87
CA VAL A 137 14.45 23.80 -5.97
C VAL A 137 15.42 22.74 -5.47
N GLU A 138 14.99 21.48 -5.52
CA GLU A 138 15.73 20.34 -4.96
C GLU A 138 15.94 19.22 -6.00
N MET A 139 15.15 19.19 -7.08
CA MET A 139 15.18 18.10 -8.05
C MET A 139 15.83 18.54 -9.38
N PRO A 140 16.96 17.94 -9.78
CA PRO A 140 17.57 18.22 -11.06
C PRO A 140 16.73 17.65 -12.22
N PRO A 141 16.90 18.18 -13.46
CA PRO A 141 16.09 17.77 -14.62
C PRO A 141 16.13 16.27 -14.94
N GLU A 142 17.28 15.60 -14.78
CA GLU A 142 17.39 14.17 -15.07
C GLU A 142 16.51 13.36 -14.10
N ARG A 143 16.59 13.70 -12.81
CA ARG A 143 15.80 13.05 -11.75
C ARG A 143 14.31 13.34 -11.89
N LEU A 144 13.94 14.53 -12.40
CA LEU A 144 12.55 14.83 -12.74
C LEU A 144 12.03 13.85 -13.79
N PHE A 145 12.73 13.67 -14.89
CA PHE A 145 12.28 12.77 -15.96
C PHE A 145 12.09 11.34 -15.46
N GLU A 146 13.09 10.81 -14.75
CA GLU A 146 13.06 9.45 -14.19
C GLU A 146 11.89 9.25 -13.22
N THR A 147 11.70 10.17 -12.27
CA THR A 147 10.62 10.10 -11.27
C THR A 147 9.25 10.08 -11.95
N ARG A 148 9.06 10.92 -12.97
CA ARG A 148 7.80 10.99 -13.72
C ARG A 148 7.51 9.71 -14.48
N TYR A 149 8.54 9.12 -15.09
CA TYR A 149 8.44 7.85 -15.79
C TYR A 149 8.01 6.71 -14.87
N ARG A 150 8.62 6.61 -13.67
CA ARG A 150 8.22 5.64 -12.64
C ARG A 150 6.74 5.79 -12.24
N ILE A 151 6.27 7.02 -12.03
CA ILE A 151 4.86 7.26 -11.67
C ILE A 151 3.91 6.97 -12.83
N ASP A 152 4.31 7.22 -14.08
CA ASP A 152 3.51 6.84 -15.25
C ASP A 152 3.30 5.33 -15.32
N ILE A 153 4.34 4.53 -15.05
CA ILE A 153 4.22 3.07 -14.91
C ILE A 153 3.26 2.72 -13.78
N TRP A 154 3.46 3.32 -12.60
CA TRP A 154 2.61 3.08 -11.44
C TRP A 154 1.14 3.35 -11.72
N GLN A 155 0.83 4.49 -12.34
CA GLN A 155 -0.54 4.85 -12.68
C GLN A 155 -1.14 3.82 -13.64
N GLY A 156 -0.37 3.36 -14.63
CA GLY A 156 -0.75 2.29 -15.55
C GLY A 156 -1.10 0.98 -14.82
N GLU A 157 -0.22 0.52 -13.94
CA GLU A 157 -0.44 -0.66 -13.09
C GLU A 157 -1.66 -0.49 -12.17
N SER A 158 -1.79 0.68 -11.54
CA SER A 158 -2.86 0.99 -10.59
C SER A 158 -4.24 0.96 -11.25
N ASN A 159 -4.34 1.35 -12.52
CA ASN A 159 -5.58 1.29 -13.29
C ASN A 159 -5.97 -0.15 -13.65
N SER A 160 -5.01 -1.07 -13.67
CA SER A 160 -5.25 -2.51 -13.92
C SER A 160 -5.74 -3.25 -12.68
N LEU A 161 -5.52 -2.70 -11.48
CA LEU A 161 -6.04 -3.23 -10.22
C LEU A 161 -7.58 -3.11 -10.22
N THR A 162 -8.23 -4.18 -10.65
CA THR A 162 -9.67 -4.35 -10.50
C THR A 162 -9.92 -4.68 -9.04
N MET A 163 -10.20 -3.67 -8.21
CA MET A 163 -10.67 -3.91 -6.84
C MET A 163 -11.89 -4.81 -6.92
N PRO A 164 -11.89 -6.02 -6.32
CA PRO A 164 -13.10 -6.82 -6.26
C PRO A 164 -14.15 -5.98 -5.54
N HIS A 165 -15.15 -5.51 -6.29
CA HIS A 165 -16.33 -4.90 -5.69
C HIS A 165 -17.04 -5.99 -4.90
N THR A 166 -16.68 -6.16 -3.63
CA THR A 166 -17.48 -6.91 -2.66
C THR A 166 -18.68 -6.05 -2.29
N ALA A 167 -19.50 -5.69 -3.28
CA ALA A 167 -20.81 -5.10 -3.10
C ALA A 167 -21.84 -6.23 -2.97
N ALA A 168 -21.69 -7.07 -1.93
CA ALA A 168 -22.81 -7.82 -1.43
C ALA A 168 -23.72 -6.82 -0.69
N ARG A 169 -24.65 -6.19 -1.42
CA ARG A 169 -25.80 -5.52 -0.80
C ARG A 169 -26.59 -6.59 -0.06
N VAL A 170 -26.36 -6.70 1.25
CA VAL A 170 -27.29 -7.38 2.14
C VAL A 170 -28.52 -6.47 2.23
N ASP A 171 -29.58 -6.88 1.54
CA ASP A 171 -30.87 -6.21 1.57
C ASP A 171 -31.50 -6.43 2.96
N VAL A 172 -31.34 -5.46 3.87
CA VAL A 172 -31.96 -5.48 5.19
C VAL A 172 -33.33 -4.80 5.10
N SER A 173 -34.23 -5.38 4.32
CA SER A 173 -35.64 -4.99 4.29
C SER A 173 -36.53 -6.04 4.96
N ALA A 174 -36.50 -6.10 6.30
CA ALA A 174 -37.63 -6.53 7.12
C ALA A 174 -37.29 -6.34 8.61
N THR A 175 -37.81 -5.27 9.23
CA THR A 175 -37.91 -5.19 10.69
C THR A 175 -39.16 -5.95 11.16
N PRO A 176 -39.05 -7.06 11.91
CA PRO A 176 -40.19 -7.62 12.61
C PRO A 176 -40.41 -6.83 13.90
N LYS A 177 -41.70 -6.56 14.20
CA LYS A 177 -42.14 -5.94 15.45
C LYS A 177 -41.57 -6.69 16.66
N ARG A 178 -41.03 -5.91 17.60
CA ARG A 178 -40.53 -6.35 18.91
C ARG A 178 -41.60 -7.16 19.66
N ASP A 179 -41.33 -8.44 19.87
CA ASP A 179 -41.94 -9.22 20.94
C ASP A 179 -40.85 -9.71 21.91
N ARG A 180 -40.99 -9.36 23.19
CA ARG A 180 -39.90 -9.37 24.19
C ARG A 180 -39.73 -10.71 24.92
N SER A 181 -40.43 -11.78 24.53
CA SER A 181 -40.52 -13.00 25.35
C SER A 181 -39.75 -14.24 24.86
N ARG A 182 -38.98 -14.20 23.75
CA ARG A 182 -38.30 -15.40 23.20
C ARG A 182 -36.77 -15.32 23.03
N ARG A 183 -36.04 -14.73 23.99
CA ARG A 183 -34.56 -14.62 23.90
C ARG A 183 -33.77 -15.91 24.17
N ALA A 184 -34.36 -16.94 24.76
CA ALA A 184 -33.60 -18.17 25.08
C ALA A 184 -33.59 -19.22 23.94
N THR A 185 -34.61 -19.24 23.06
CA THR A 185 -34.76 -20.30 22.05
C THR A 185 -34.15 -19.94 20.69
N VAL A 186 -34.04 -18.64 20.37
CA VAL A 186 -33.54 -18.18 19.04
C VAL A 186 -32.02 -18.32 18.92
N ASN A 187 -31.26 -18.12 19.99
CA ASN A 187 -29.79 -18.29 19.93
C ASN A 187 -29.37 -19.73 19.59
N ARG A 188 -30.11 -20.74 20.06
CA ARG A 188 -29.82 -22.15 19.71
C ARG A 188 -30.13 -22.49 18.25
N MET A 189 -31.13 -21.85 17.63
CA MET A 189 -31.42 -22.10 16.21
C MET A 189 -30.42 -21.41 15.28
N VAL A 190 -29.93 -20.22 15.66
CA VAL A 190 -28.91 -19.51 14.88
C VAL A 190 -27.56 -20.22 14.95
N GLU A 191 -27.16 -20.72 16.13
CA GLU A 191 -25.92 -21.53 16.26
C GLU A 191 -26.01 -22.84 15.45
N MET A 192 -27.16 -23.50 15.44
CA MET A 192 -27.34 -24.74 14.68
C MET A 192 -27.34 -24.50 13.16
N ALA A 193 -27.94 -23.41 12.69
CA ALA A 193 -27.91 -23.04 11.26
C ALA A 193 -26.49 -22.67 10.79
N LEU A 194 -25.71 -21.99 11.63
CA LEU A 194 -24.31 -21.66 11.34
C LEU A 194 -23.44 -22.93 11.28
N PHE A 195 -23.67 -23.88 12.18
CA PHE A 195 -22.94 -25.15 12.19
C PHE A 195 -23.25 -26.00 10.94
N ILE A 196 -24.52 -26.04 10.50
CA ILE A 196 -24.91 -26.75 9.27
C ILE A 196 -24.29 -26.10 8.03
N ALA A 197 -24.22 -24.76 7.97
CA ALA A 197 -23.59 -24.06 6.86
C ALA A 197 -22.08 -24.37 6.78
N ILE A 198 -21.37 -24.31 7.90
CA ILE A 198 -19.92 -24.57 7.97
C ILE A 198 -19.62 -26.03 7.58
N VAL A 199 -20.36 -26.99 8.12
CA VAL A 199 -20.17 -28.41 7.79
C VAL A 199 -20.51 -28.69 6.32
N GLY A 200 -21.55 -28.04 5.77
CA GLY A 200 -21.90 -28.13 4.36
C GLY A 200 -20.80 -27.62 3.43
N THR A 201 -20.14 -26.50 3.77
CA THR A 201 -19.04 -25.94 2.99
C THR A 201 -17.79 -26.82 3.04
N VAL A 202 -17.46 -27.40 4.20
CA VAL A 202 -16.32 -28.31 4.34
C VAL A 202 -16.55 -29.61 3.56
N ILE A 203 -17.78 -30.16 3.56
CA ILE A 203 -18.13 -31.36 2.77
C ILE A 203 -18.10 -31.07 1.27
N TRP A 204 -18.57 -29.89 0.83
CA TRP A 204 -18.55 -29.48 -0.57
C TRP A 204 -17.12 -29.30 -1.10
N VAL A 205 -16.23 -28.68 -0.32
CA VAL A 205 -14.79 -28.55 -0.67
C VAL A 205 -14.08 -29.91 -0.68
N SER A 206 -14.54 -30.88 0.10
CA SER A 206 -13.93 -32.22 0.16
C SER A 206 -14.37 -33.18 -0.96
N THR A 207 -15.46 -32.88 -1.68
CA THR A 207 -16.03 -33.78 -2.70
C THR A 207 -15.76 -33.35 -4.15
N ASP A 208 -15.24 -32.14 -4.40
CA ASP A 208 -14.91 -31.68 -5.75
C ASP A 208 -13.49 -32.10 -6.20
N ARG A 209 -13.33 -33.39 -6.53
CA ARG A 209 -12.09 -33.96 -7.09
C ARG A 209 -11.93 -33.73 -8.60
N ASN A 210 -12.92 -33.18 -9.30
CA ASN A 210 -12.91 -33.07 -10.78
C ASN A 210 -12.33 -31.76 -11.33
N ARG A 211 -11.82 -30.86 -10.48
CA ARG A 211 -11.27 -29.57 -10.91
C ARG A 211 -9.74 -29.50 -10.97
N ARG A 212 -9.03 -30.56 -10.59
CA ARG A 212 -7.55 -30.61 -10.60
C ARG A 212 -6.93 -30.94 -11.96
N ASP A 213 -7.71 -31.46 -12.92
CA ASP A 213 -7.16 -31.94 -14.20
C ASP A 213 -7.25 -30.91 -15.35
N GLN A 214 -7.69 -29.67 -15.11
CA GLN A 214 -7.81 -28.63 -16.16
C GLN A 214 -6.71 -27.56 -16.16
N VAL A 215 -5.71 -27.63 -15.29
CA VAL A 215 -4.61 -26.64 -15.24
C VAL A 215 -3.29 -27.18 -15.81
N ALA A 216 -3.26 -28.42 -16.30
CA ALA A 216 -2.02 -29.09 -16.71
C ALA A 216 -1.73 -29.12 -18.22
N SER A 217 -2.33 -28.26 -19.06
CA SER A 217 -2.17 -28.37 -20.53
C SER A 217 -1.64 -27.16 -21.29
N TRP A 218 -1.14 -26.11 -20.65
CA TRP A 218 -0.50 -24.98 -21.36
C TRP A 218 0.95 -24.76 -20.92
N ALA A 219 1.89 -25.55 -21.46
CA ALA A 219 3.31 -25.18 -21.58
C ALA A 219 4.14 -26.23 -22.37
N THR A 220 4.16 -26.09 -23.69
CA THR A 220 5.25 -26.45 -24.65
C THR A 220 4.98 -25.57 -25.89
N ASP A 221 5.88 -24.88 -26.58
CA ASP A 221 7.34 -24.83 -26.72
C ASP A 221 7.74 -23.42 -27.27
N PRO A 222 9.03 -23.04 -27.35
CA PRO A 222 9.49 -21.66 -27.51
C PRO A 222 9.60 -21.16 -28.96
N VAL A 223 9.42 -19.85 -29.16
CA VAL A 223 9.80 -19.16 -30.41
C VAL A 223 10.89 -18.14 -30.06
N GLY A 224 12.07 -18.34 -30.65
CA GLY A 224 13.19 -17.42 -30.53
C GLY A 224 13.01 -16.17 -31.37
N VAL A 225 13.52 -15.05 -30.85
CA VAL A 225 13.81 -13.84 -31.65
C VAL A 225 15.18 -13.32 -31.20
N VAL A 226 16.10 -13.27 -32.16
CA VAL A 226 17.38 -12.54 -32.08
C VAL A 226 17.15 -11.18 -32.70
N LEU A 227 17.46 -10.08 -32.00
CA LEU A 227 17.88 -8.81 -32.61
C LEU A 227 18.91 -8.11 -31.71
N GLY A 228 19.98 -7.62 -32.34
CA GLY A 228 21.22 -7.18 -31.71
C GLY A 228 21.27 -5.73 -31.21
N GLU A 229 22.41 -5.43 -30.60
CA GLU A 229 22.84 -4.21 -29.91
C GLU A 229 22.93 -2.95 -30.81
N PRO A 230 22.96 -1.74 -30.21
CA PRO A 230 24.24 -1.21 -29.74
C PRO A 230 24.21 -0.62 -28.31
N THR A 231 25.13 -1.16 -27.51
CA THR A 231 25.92 -0.65 -26.38
C THR A 231 25.73 0.81 -25.91
N ASP A 232 25.30 0.95 -24.64
CA ASP A 232 26.01 1.65 -23.56
C ASP A 232 25.33 1.21 -22.24
N GLU A 233 25.73 0.04 -21.72
CA GLU A 233 25.10 -0.62 -20.55
C GLU A 233 25.72 -0.13 -19.24
N THR A 234 24.99 0.70 -18.49
CA THR A 234 24.92 0.54 -17.04
C THR A 234 23.84 -0.50 -16.77
N THR A 235 24.23 -1.70 -16.37
CA THR A 235 23.33 -2.83 -16.10
C THR A 235 22.42 -2.50 -14.92
N GLU A 236 21.22 -2.03 -15.22
CA GLU A 236 20.11 -2.00 -14.27
C GLU A 236 19.74 -3.47 -14.00
N ILE A 237 20.24 -4.02 -12.89
CA ILE A 237 19.94 -5.41 -12.51
C ILE A 237 18.48 -5.44 -12.06
N ASP A 238 17.58 -5.79 -12.98
CA ASP A 238 16.18 -6.10 -12.72
C ASP A 238 16.10 -7.18 -11.63
N GLY A 239 15.73 -6.78 -10.41
CA GLY A 239 15.56 -7.71 -9.32
C GLY A 239 14.36 -8.62 -9.54
N PHE A 240 14.47 -9.91 -9.21
CA PHE A 240 13.35 -10.84 -9.32
C PHE A 240 12.37 -10.64 -8.16
N PRO A 241 11.13 -10.15 -8.39
CA PRO A 241 10.17 -9.93 -7.32
C PRO A 241 9.64 -11.26 -6.76
N LEU A 242 9.56 -11.37 -5.43
CA LEU A 242 8.83 -12.46 -4.79
C LEU A 242 7.32 -12.25 -4.97
N ALA A 243 6.61 -13.29 -5.39
CA ALA A 243 5.16 -13.26 -5.49
C ALA A 243 4.52 -12.93 -4.13
N ASP A 244 3.65 -11.92 -4.10
CA ASP A 244 2.95 -11.33 -2.94
C ASP A 244 2.78 -12.28 -1.74
N LEU A 245 3.58 -12.11 -0.68
CA LEU A 245 3.59 -12.95 0.54
C LEU A 245 2.69 -12.34 1.64
N GLY A 246 1.63 -11.64 1.26
CA GLY A 246 0.81 -10.88 2.20
C GLY A 246 1.56 -9.62 2.64
N PRO A 247 1.87 -9.44 3.94
CA PRO A 247 2.46 -8.19 4.40
C PRO A 247 3.95 -8.05 4.14
N VAL A 248 4.59 -9.01 3.48
CA VAL A 248 6.03 -9.01 3.21
C VAL A 248 6.28 -9.16 1.72
N GLY A 249 6.94 -8.18 1.12
CA GLY A 249 7.55 -8.28 -0.20
C GLY A 249 9.05 -8.56 -0.09
N GLY A 250 9.66 -9.02 -1.18
CA GLY A 250 11.11 -9.07 -1.26
C GLY A 250 11.62 -9.19 -2.68
N THR A 251 12.88 -8.83 -2.86
CA THR A 251 13.55 -8.77 -4.16
C THR A 251 14.94 -9.36 -4.05
N PHE A 252 15.30 -10.23 -5.00
CA PHE A 252 16.69 -10.67 -5.17
C PHE A 252 17.47 -9.63 -5.96
N MET A 253 18.65 -9.29 -5.46
CA MET A 253 19.64 -8.45 -6.12
C MET A 253 20.95 -9.22 -6.19
N CYS A 254 21.80 -8.91 -7.16
CA CYS A 254 23.13 -9.52 -7.19
C CYS A 254 24.05 -8.93 -6.14
N ASP A 255 24.82 -9.80 -5.48
CA ASP A 255 25.90 -9.38 -4.58
C ASP A 255 27.16 -9.20 -5.42
N GLU A 256 27.70 -7.98 -5.43
CA GLU A 256 28.84 -7.60 -6.27
C GLU A 256 30.03 -8.57 -6.04
N GLY A 257 30.45 -9.25 -7.13
CA GLY A 257 31.68 -10.05 -7.16
C GLY A 257 31.64 -11.42 -6.48
N ALA A 258 30.49 -11.89 -5.99
CA ALA A 258 30.43 -13.16 -5.25
C ALA A 258 29.69 -14.31 -5.98
N GLY A 259 29.04 -14.04 -7.12
CA GLY A 259 28.19 -15.02 -7.80
C GLY A 259 26.97 -15.46 -6.96
N THR A 260 26.68 -14.72 -5.89
CA THR A 260 25.60 -14.96 -4.94
C THR A 260 24.57 -13.84 -4.98
N TYR A 261 23.40 -14.12 -4.42
CA TYR A 261 22.32 -13.16 -4.31
C TYR A 261 22.27 -12.50 -2.93
N ARG A 262 21.76 -11.27 -2.93
CA ARG A 262 21.26 -10.54 -1.78
C ARG A 262 19.74 -10.50 -1.83
N LEU A 263 19.07 -10.88 -0.74
CA LEU A 263 17.61 -10.81 -0.62
C LEU A 263 17.23 -9.66 0.32
N GLN A 264 16.51 -8.69 -0.22
CA GLN A 264 15.97 -7.56 0.54
C GLN A 264 14.47 -7.77 0.75
N PHE A 265 13.99 -7.50 1.97
CA PHE A 265 12.58 -7.57 2.31
C PHE A 265 12.00 -6.19 2.61
N SER A 266 10.70 -6.05 2.38
CA SER A 266 9.92 -4.90 2.79
C SER A 266 8.63 -5.37 3.44
N VAL A 267 8.28 -4.84 4.62
CA VAL A 267 7.00 -5.13 5.27
C VAL A 267 6.00 -4.04 4.88
N THR A 268 5.00 -4.37 4.07
CA THR A 268 4.06 -3.42 3.46
C THR A 268 2.66 -3.41 4.10
N ASP A 269 2.36 -4.36 5.00
CA ASP A 269 0.99 -4.53 5.55
C ASP A 269 0.95 -5.13 6.97
N ALA A 270 1.70 -4.56 7.92
CA ALA A 270 1.47 -4.91 9.33
C ALA A 270 0.34 -4.03 9.87
N GLU A 271 -0.93 -4.43 9.66
CA GLU A 271 -2.11 -3.75 10.23
C GLU A 271 -1.92 -3.52 11.75
N ALA A 272 -1.50 -2.30 12.11
CA ALA A 272 -1.30 -1.79 13.46
C ALA A 272 -0.39 -2.61 14.41
N GLY A 273 0.23 -3.71 13.96
CA GLY A 273 1.04 -4.62 14.79
C GLY A 273 2.50 -4.73 14.35
N ARG A 274 3.28 -5.55 15.08
CA ARG A 274 4.63 -5.95 14.66
C ARG A 274 4.58 -7.30 13.96
N THR A 275 5.31 -7.42 12.86
CA THR A 275 5.51 -8.64 12.09
C THR A 275 6.80 -9.31 12.54
N HIS A 276 6.70 -10.53 13.04
CA HIS A 276 7.82 -11.40 13.35
C HIS A 276 8.24 -12.11 12.08
N LEU A 277 9.47 -11.86 11.65
CA LEU A 277 10.00 -12.43 10.42
C LEU A 277 11.10 -13.44 10.74
N ALA A 278 10.89 -14.67 10.29
CA ALA A 278 11.89 -15.72 10.31
C ALA A 278 12.08 -16.27 8.89
N ILE A 279 13.28 -16.73 8.59
CA ILE A 279 13.63 -17.30 7.30
C ILE A 279 14.45 -18.56 7.49
N ARG A 280 14.23 -19.54 6.63
CA ARG A 280 15.07 -20.73 6.49
C ARG A 280 15.75 -20.68 5.14
N ILE A 281 17.08 -20.69 5.11
CA ILE A 281 17.87 -20.76 3.88
C ILE A 281 18.69 -22.04 3.93
N ASP A 282 18.54 -22.91 2.94
CA ASP A 282 19.25 -24.19 2.88
C ASP A 282 19.13 -25.02 4.19
N GLY A 283 17.93 -25.03 4.76
CA GLY A 283 17.65 -25.74 6.01
C GLY A 283 18.08 -25.02 7.30
N LEU A 284 18.78 -23.88 7.20
CA LEU A 284 19.21 -23.10 8.37
C LEU A 284 18.18 -22.01 8.71
N ASP A 285 17.58 -22.14 9.89
CA ASP A 285 16.64 -21.16 10.44
C ASP A 285 17.38 -19.92 10.98
N ARG A 286 16.92 -18.73 10.57
CA ARG A 286 17.40 -17.43 11.03
C ARG A 286 16.20 -16.54 11.37
N TYR A 287 16.21 -16.03 12.60
CA TYR A 287 15.27 -14.99 12.99
C TYR A 287 15.78 -13.63 12.50
N LEU A 288 14.95 -12.87 11.80
CA LEU A 288 15.32 -11.57 11.24
C LEU A 288 14.93 -10.42 12.17
N GLY A 289 13.87 -10.57 12.96
CA GLY A 289 13.44 -9.56 13.93
C GLY A 289 11.93 -9.34 13.95
N GLU A 290 11.53 -8.27 14.64
CA GLU A 290 10.17 -7.74 14.65
C GLU A 290 10.14 -6.40 13.93
N PHE A 291 9.28 -6.28 12.92
CA PHE A 291 9.23 -5.13 12.03
C PHE A 291 7.83 -4.53 12.03
N GLY A 292 7.75 -3.21 12.16
CA GLY A 292 6.55 -2.45 11.84
C GLY A 292 6.37 -2.31 10.32
N THR A 293 5.26 -1.71 9.94
CA THR A 293 5.01 -1.33 8.54
C THR A 293 6.10 -0.36 8.08
N LEU A 294 6.76 -0.67 6.95
CA LEU A 294 7.88 0.06 6.35
C LEU A 294 9.20 0.06 7.14
N ASP A 295 9.32 -0.72 8.21
CA ASP A 295 10.62 -0.91 8.86
C ASP A 295 11.57 -1.62 7.88
N PRO A 296 12.81 -1.11 7.69
CA PRO A 296 13.78 -1.76 6.84
C PRO A 296 14.23 -3.09 7.46
N VAL A 297 14.21 -4.16 6.67
CA VAL A 297 14.78 -5.45 7.04
C VAL A 297 16.20 -5.51 6.49
N GLU A 298 17.16 -5.88 7.34
CA GLU A 298 18.55 -6.07 6.89
C GLU A 298 18.61 -7.10 5.77
N ALA A 299 19.27 -6.73 4.66
CA ALA A 299 19.36 -7.58 3.50
C ALA A 299 20.24 -8.81 3.77
N LEU A 300 19.78 -9.98 3.35
CA LEU A 300 20.51 -11.23 3.51
C LEU A 300 21.41 -11.46 2.31
N SER A 301 22.72 -11.45 2.53
CA SER A 301 23.72 -11.64 1.46
C SER A 301 24.28 -13.06 1.44
N GLY A 302 24.96 -13.44 0.35
CA GLY A 302 25.58 -14.76 0.22
C GLY A 302 24.61 -15.92 -0.08
N ILE A 303 23.45 -15.63 -0.67
CA ILE A 303 22.47 -16.67 -1.03
C ILE A 303 22.94 -17.35 -2.32
N ALA A 304 23.20 -18.66 -2.26
CA ALA A 304 23.63 -19.43 -3.43
C ALA A 304 22.52 -19.52 -4.49
N PRO A 305 22.87 -19.58 -5.79
CA PRO A 305 21.91 -19.84 -6.85
C PRO A 305 21.13 -21.14 -6.62
N GLY A 306 19.82 -21.12 -6.89
CA GLY A 306 18.91 -22.25 -6.69
C GLY A 306 18.65 -22.65 -5.23
N ALA A 307 19.22 -21.92 -4.25
CA ALA A 307 19.07 -22.23 -2.83
C ALA A 307 17.59 -22.22 -2.41
N PRO A 308 17.12 -23.26 -1.69
CA PRO A 308 15.75 -23.29 -1.19
C PRO A 308 15.62 -22.30 -0.03
N ILE A 309 14.57 -21.49 -0.09
CA ILE A 309 14.28 -20.46 0.91
C ILE A 309 12.84 -20.64 1.37
N THR A 310 12.64 -20.69 2.68
CA THR A 310 11.32 -20.72 3.28
C THR A 310 11.18 -19.49 4.18
N LEU A 311 10.24 -18.62 3.85
CA LEU A 311 9.90 -17.47 4.68
C LEU A 311 8.73 -17.83 5.58
N ALA A 312 8.93 -17.65 6.88
CA ALA A 312 7.89 -17.77 7.89
C ALA A 312 7.58 -16.38 8.44
N VAL A 313 6.35 -15.93 8.19
CA VAL A 313 5.82 -14.65 8.65
C VAL A 313 4.79 -14.95 9.72
N GLU A 314 5.05 -14.50 10.95
CA GLU A 314 4.04 -14.48 12.00
C GLU A 314 3.71 -13.02 12.29
N TRP A 315 2.44 -12.64 12.24
CA TRP A 315 2.02 -11.30 12.62
C TRP A 315 0.90 -11.33 13.64
N ARG A 316 0.94 -10.34 14.52
CA ARG A 316 -0.07 -10.13 15.56
C ARG A 316 -0.84 -8.87 15.23
N PRO A 317 -2.07 -8.98 14.71
CA PRO A 317 -2.92 -7.82 14.55
C PRO A 317 -3.24 -7.24 15.93
N ASP A 318 -3.13 -5.92 16.06
CA ASP A 318 -3.42 -5.21 17.31
C ASP A 318 -4.94 -5.18 17.57
N SER A 319 -5.48 -6.31 18.04
CA SER A 319 -6.66 -6.45 18.91
C SER A 319 -7.31 -7.83 18.76
N LYS A 320 -7.07 -8.71 19.75
CA LYS A 320 -7.89 -9.90 20.06
C LYS A 320 -8.02 -10.98 18.96
N SER A 321 -7.34 -10.89 17.83
CA SER A 321 -7.33 -11.94 16.81
C SER A 321 -6.25 -12.99 17.09
N THR A 322 -6.51 -14.22 16.65
CA THR A 322 -5.52 -15.31 16.62
C THR A 322 -4.28 -14.88 15.83
N ASN A 323 -3.08 -15.22 16.31
CA ASN A 323 -1.85 -15.02 15.54
C ASN A 323 -2.01 -15.67 14.17
N GLN A 324 -1.67 -14.93 13.13
CA GLN A 324 -1.64 -15.47 11.79
C GLN A 324 -0.20 -15.89 11.48
N HIS A 325 -0.06 -17.09 10.92
CA HIS A 325 1.21 -17.67 10.52
C HIS A 325 1.10 -18.05 9.05
N LEU A 326 2.01 -17.49 8.24
CA LEU A 326 2.14 -17.80 6.83
C LEU A 326 3.56 -18.32 6.61
N GLU A 327 3.66 -19.51 6.02
CA GLU A 327 4.91 -20.08 5.57
C GLU A 327 4.87 -20.24 4.06
N ARG A 328 5.90 -19.73 3.37
CA ARG A 328 6.01 -19.84 1.91
C ARG A 328 7.42 -20.19 1.50
N SER A 329 7.53 -21.18 0.62
CA SER A 329 8.80 -21.64 0.10
C SER A 329 8.99 -21.19 -1.34
N PHE A 330 10.21 -20.78 -1.67
CA PHE A 330 10.67 -20.38 -2.99
C PHE A 330 12.14 -20.80 -3.16
N ARG A 331 12.71 -20.51 -4.34
CA ARG A 331 14.13 -20.73 -4.63
C ARG A 331 14.74 -19.41 -5.09
N ALA A 332 16.01 -19.21 -4.75
CA ALA A 332 16.82 -18.21 -5.43
C ALA A 332 16.90 -18.54 -6.94
N PRO A 333 17.14 -17.55 -7.82
CA PRO A 333 17.36 -17.82 -9.23
C PRO A 333 18.48 -18.86 -9.43
N ASP A 334 18.31 -19.74 -10.42
CA ASP A 334 19.25 -20.86 -10.66
C ASP A 334 20.55 -20.38 -11.32
N ASP A 335 20.48 -19.30 -12.12
CA ASP A 335 21.65 -18.73 -12.75
C ASP A 335 22.52 -18.00 -11.72
N PRO A 336 23.85 -18.10 -11.79
CA PRO A 336 24.73 -17.30 -10.95
C PRO A 336 24.65 -15.83 -11.34
N CYS A 337 24.84 -14.94 -10.37
CA CYS A 337 25.00 -13.53 -10.67
C CYS A 337 26.21 -13.31 -11.60
N PRO A 338 26.10 -12.44 -12.61
CA PRO A 338 27.21 -12.13 -13.49
C PRO A 338 28.38 -11.60 -12.65
N SER A 339 29.56 -12.19 -12.84
CA SER A 339 30.80 -11.62 -12.33
C SER A 339 31.21 -10.52 -13.31
N GLU A 340 31.18 -9.27 -12.85
CA GLU A 340 31.82 -8.17 -13.58
C GLU A 340 33.33 -8.38 -13.77
#